data_AF-A0A2V8LQX9-F1
#
_entry.id   AF-A0A2V8LQX9-F1
#
_cell.length_a   1.000
_cell.length_b   1.000
_cell.length_c   1.000
_cell.angle_alpha   90.00
_cell.angle_beta   90.00
_cell.angle_gamma   90.00
#
_symmetry.space_group_name_H-M   'P 1'
#
loop_
_entity.id
_entity.type
_entity.pdbx_description
1 polymer ?
#
loop_
_entity_poly.entity_id
_entity_poly.type
_entity_poly.pdbx_seq_one_letter_code
_entity_poly.pdbx_strand_id
1 'polypeptide(L)'
;ERRRWVKRLGWIALAGVIAQGLLGGLTVKMNLPLAVSAAHATLAQLFFLTTVSIAVFTSPRWIAATPIANDRGEGVSIRSLSVVALIVILAQLVLGATLRHSATWDQDLPTGLLLAHIGGAICVTLILGATVSIALMRYRAEKYIARPAMIAAALLFVQLGLGVAAYITRTASPFDPQPMTPMVAVTVAHVACGALVFASAIVLTLRTFRVVYAEQNNYVLAAA
;
A
#
# COMPACT_ATOMS: atom_id res chain seq x y z
N GLU A 1 -15.23 -6.65 21.02
CA GLU A 1 -15.31 -7.29 19.68
C GLU A 1 -15.80 -8.73 19.81
N ARG A 2 -16.86 -9.12 19.09
CA ARG A 2 -17.45 -10.47 19.12
C ARG A 2 -16.98 -11.37 17.97
N ARG A 3 -16.56 -10.78 16.84
CA ARG A 3 -16.13 -11.48 15.62
C ARG A 3 -14.75 -12.12 15.84
N ARG A 4 -14.69 -13.46 15.78
CA ARG A 4 -13.46 -14.24 16.05
C ARG A 4 -12.30 -13.90 15.10
N TRP A 5 -12.60 -13.61 13.83
CA TRP A 5 -11.57 -13.28 12.84
C TRP A 5 -10.91 -11.91 13.10
N VAL A 6 -11.65 -10.92 13.62
CA VAL A 6 -11.07 -9.63 14.03
C VAL A 6 -10.16 -9.82 15.24
N LYS A 7 -10.52 -10.69 16.19
CA LYS A 7 -9.64 -11.06 17.31
C LYS A 7 -8.34 -11.72 16.84
N ARG A 8 -8.42 -12.61 15.84
CA ARG A 8 -7.23 -13.22 15.21
C ARG A 8 -6.32 -12.17 14.56
N LEU A 9 -6.89 -11.18 13.87
CA LEU A 9 -6.11 -10.05 13.35
C LEU A 9 -5.42 -9.25 14.46
N GLY A 10 -6.06 -9.06 15.62
CA GLY A 10 -5.43 -8.47 16.79
C GLY A 10 -4.19 -9.24 17.28
N TRP A 11 -4.28 -10.57 17.34
CA TRP A 11 -3.14 -11.43 17.66
C TRP A 11 -2.04 -11.38 16.59
N ILE A 12 -2.40 -11.33 15.31
CA ILE A 12 -1.45 -11.15 14.20
C ILE A 12 -0.75 -9.79 14.31
N ALA A 13 -1.46 -8.72 14.65
CA ALA A 13 -0.88 -7.40 14.87
C ALA A 13 0.10 -7.41 16.05
N LEU A 14 -0.25 -8.07 17.16
CA LEU A 14 0.64 -8.24 18.31
C LEU A 14 1.91 -9.02 17.94
N ALA A 15 1.77 -10.15 17.25
CA ALA A 15 2.91 -10.92 16.78
C ALA A 15 3.77 -10.09 15.81
N GLY A 16 3.14 -9.33 14.91
CA GLY A 16 3.79 -8.45 13.94
C GLY A 16 4.62 -7.34 14.60
N VAL A 17 4.08 -6.65 15.62
CA VAL A 17 4.82 -5.58 16.33
C VAL A 17 5.99 -6.14 17.15
N ILE A 18 5.82 -7.31 17.76
CA ILE A 18 6.92 -7.99 18.47
C ILE A 18 8.02 -8.37 17.48
N ALA A 19 7.66 -9.04 16.38
CA ALA A 19 8.62 -9.49 15.38
C ALA A 19 9.35 -8.31 14.70
N GLN A 20 8.65 -7.22 14.34
CA GLN A 20 9.32 -6.06 13.76
C GLN A 20 10.21 -5.32 14.78
N GLY A 21 9.82 -5.29 16.06
CA GLY A 21 10.68 -4.76 17.13
C GLY A 21 11.97 -5.58 17.31
N LEU A 22 11.87 -6.92 17.28
CA LEU A 22 13.02 -7.81 17.31
C LEU A 22 13.93 -7.61 16.10
N LEU A 23 13.37 -7.59 14.87
CA LEU A 23 14.16 -7.32 13.67
C LEU A 23 14.82 -5.93 13.73
N GLY A 24 14.13 -4.91 14.25
CA GLY A 24 14.67 -3.57 14.45
C GLY A 24 15.83 -3.54 15.46
N GLY A 25 15.77 -4.33 16.53
CA GLY A 25 16.91 -4.50 17.44
C GLY A 25 18.09 -5.23 16.78
N LEU A 26 17.80 -6.21 15.92
CA LEU A 26 18.81 -6.95 15.18
C LEU A 26 19.50 -6.09 14.11
N THR A 27 18.82 -5.12 13.48
CA THR A 27 19.48 -4.22 12.53
C THR A 27 20.60 -3.44 13.21
N VAL A 28 20.42 -2.99 14.45
CA VAL A 28 21.47 -2.31 15.22
C VAL A 28 22.58 -3.29 15.62
N LYS A 29 22.21 -4.43 16.21
CA LYS A 29 23.18 -5.42 16.73
C LYS A 29 24.09 -6.01 15.64
N MET A 30 23.57 -6.16 14.43
CA MET A 30 24.27 -6.81 13.32
C MET A 30 24.86 -5.83 12.30
N ASN A 31 24.89 -4.52 12.58
CA ASN A 31 25.37 -3.49 11.66
C ASN A 31 24.61 -3.46 10.32
N LEU A 32 23.28 -3.40 10.39
CA LEU A 32 22.35 -3.15 9.27
C LEU A 32 22.43 -4.17 8.11
N PRO A 33 22.43 -5.50 8.36
CA PRO A 33 22.47 -6.45 7.25
C PRO A 33 21.22 -6.28 6.37
N LEU A 34 21.45 -6.29 5.05
CA LEU A 34 20.44 -5.96 4.04
C LEU A 34 19.12 -6.73 4.26
N ALA A 35 19.21 -8.05 4.40
CA ALA A 35 18.04 -8.91 4.55
C ALA A 35 17.22 -8.57 5.81
N VAL A 36 17.87 -8.35 6.95
CA VAL A 36 17.19 -8.03 8.22
C VAL A 36 16.56 -6.65 8.15
N SER A 37 17.27 -5.67 7.59
CA SER A 37 16.79 -4.29 7.50
C SER A 37 15.62 -4.14 6.53
N ALA A 38 15.70 -4.78 5.35
CA ALA A 38 14.61 -4.83 4.40
C ALA A 38 13.39 -5.61 4.94
N ALA A 39 13.62 -6.71 5.67
CA ALA A 39 12.56 -7.47 6.33
C ALA A 39 11.88 -6.65 7.44
N HIS A 40 12.64 -5.96 8.29
CA HIS A 40 12.12 -5.05 9.30
C HIS A 40 11.24 -3.97 8.67
N ALA A 41 11.76 -3.27 7.66
CA ALA A 41 11.04 -2.20 6.96
C ALA A 41 9.74 -2.71 6.32
N THR A 42 9.79 -3.88 5.68
CA THR A 42 8.60 -4.50 5.06
C THR A 42 7.58 -4.92 6.12
N LEU A 43 8.02 -5.55 7.21
CA LEU A 43 7.13 -6.03 8.27
C LEU A 43 6.48 -4.86 9.03
N ALA A 44 7.20 -3.76 9.26
CA ALA A 44 6.65 -2.55 9.84
C ALA A 44 5.46 -2.00 9.02
N GLN A 45 5.57 -2.05 7.70
CA GLN A 45 4.51 -1.61 6.79
C GLN A 45 3.31 -2.57 6.81
N LEU A 46 3.55 -3.90 6.80
CA LEU A 46 2.47 -4.88 6.94
C LEU A 46 1.74 -4.77 8.28
N PHE A 47 2.48 -4.50 9.36
CA PHE A 47 1.91 -4.22 10.67
C PHE A 47 1.03 -2.96 10.64
N PHE A 48 1.51 -1.88 10.03
CA PHE A 48 0.71 -0.67 9.86
C PHE A 48 -0.61 -0.94 9.12
N LEU A 49 -0.56 -1.66 8.00
CA LEU A 49 -1.77 -2.02 7.23
C LEU A 49 -2.72 -2.94 7.98
N THR A 50 -2.18 -3.85 8.80
CA THR A 50 -3.00 -4.70 9.69
C THR A 50 -3.75 -3.83 10.69
N THR A 51 -3.08 -2.82 11.26
CA THR A 51 -3.66 -1.88 12.21
C THR A 51 -4.74 -1.01 11.56
N VAL A 52 -4.48 -0.50 10.35
CA VAL A 52 -5.47 0.21 9.53
C VAL A 52 -6.68 -0.69 9.22
N SER A 53 -6.45 -1.95 8.88
CA SER A 53 -7.52 -2.91 8.59
C SER A 53 -8.39 -3.18 9.81
N ILE A 54 -7.79 -3.39 10.99
CA ILE A 54 -8.52 -3.53 12.25
C ILE A 54 -9.39 -2.28 12.49
N ALA A 55 -8.81 -1.08 12.35
CA ALA A 55 -9.54 0.18 12.52
C ALA A 55 -10.73 0.30 11.55
N VAL A 56 -10.56 -0.12 10.29
CA VAL A 56 -11.66 -0.20 9.31
C VAL A 56 -12.74 -1.15 9.80
N PHE A 57 -12.40 -2.38 10.16
CA PHE A 57 -13.35 -3.42 10.56
C PHE A 57 -14.13 -3.10 11.83
N THR A 58 -13.55 -2.33 12.74
CA THR A 58 -14.19 -1.86 13.97
C THR A 58 -14.88 -0.51 13.83
N SER A 59 -14.78 0.17 12.68
CA SER A 59 -15.39 1.48 12.49
C SER A 59 -16.92 1.39 12.38
N PRO A 60 -17.67 2.39 12.88
CA PRO A 60 -19.13 2.45 12.70
C PRO A 60 -19.55 2.39 11.23
N ARG A 61 -18.76 3.03 10.35
CA ARG A 61 -19.01 3.06 8.90
C ARG A 61 -18.93 1.67 8.27
N TRP A 62 -18.05 0.80 8.73
CA TRP A 62 -17.96 -0.58 8.25
C TRP A 62 -19.17 -1.42 8.66
N ILE A 63 -19.60 -1.24 9.91
CA ILE A 63 -20.72 -2.00 10.48
C ILE A 63 -22.03 -1.59 9.80
N ALA A 64 -22.24 -0.28 9.58
CA ALA A 64 -23.44 0.26 8.95
C ALA A 64 -23.45 0.18 7.41
N ALA A 65 -22.35 -0.24 6.77
CA ALA A 65 -22.25 -0.28 5.31
C ALA A 65 -23.24 -1.28 4.71
N THR A 66 -24.04 -0.83 3.73
CA THR A 66 -24.99 -1.66 2.99
C THR A 66 -24.41 -2.08 1.65
N PRO A 67 -24.72 -3.29 1.16
CA PRO A 67 -24.43 -3.69 -0.21
C PRO A 67 -25.01 -2.71 -1.23
N ILE A 68 -24.25 -2.48 -2.30
CA ILE A 68 -24.69 -1.82 -3.52
C ILE A 68 -24.64 -2.86 -4.64
N ALA A 69 -25.72 -2.95 -5.41
CA ALA A 69 -25.76 -3.83 -6.58
C ALA A 69 -24.66 -3.40 -7.56
N ASN A 70 -23.93 -4.36 -8.12
CA ASN A 70 -23.04 -4.07 -9.22
C ASN A 70 -23.86 -3.97 -10.51
N ASP A 71 -24.32 -2.77 -10.86
CA ASP A 71 -25.17 -2.50 -12.03
C ASP A 71 -24.59 -2.93 -13.38
N ARG A 72 -23.35 -3.44 -13.45
CA ARG A 72 -22.67 -3.79 -14.71
C ARG A 72 -21.82 -5.04 -14.54
N GLY A 73 -22.39 -6.18 -14.93
CA GLY A 73 -21.66 -7.44 -15.13
C GLY A 73 -20.67 -7.40 -16.30
N GLU A 74 -20.64 -6.31 -17.06
CA GLU A 74 -19.76 -6.12 -18.21
C GLU A 74 -18.55 -5.25 -17.85
N GLY A 75 -17.36 -5.85 -17.81
CA GLY A 75 -16.07 -5.16 -17.69
C GLY A 75 -15.17 -5.63 -16.54
N VAL A 76 -14.02 -4.96 -16.39
CA VAL A 76 -12.99 -5.34 -15.39
C VAL A 76 -13.56 -5.27 -13.96
N SER A 77 -13.35 -6.32 -13.18
CA SER A 77 -13.75 -6.41 -11.77
C SER A 77 -12.90 -5.48 -10.91
N ILE A 78 -13.53 -4.46 -10.30
CA ILE A 78 -12.87 -3.55 -9.36
C ILE A 78 -12.29 -4.29 -8.15
N ARG A 79 -12.94 -5.38 -7.70
CA ARG A 79 -12.44 -6.23 -6.60
C ARG A 79 -11.11 -6.88 -6.99
N SER A 80 -11.06 -7.51 -8.16
CA SER A 80 -9.85 -8.18 -8.65
C SER A 80 -8.73 -7.16 -8.86
N LEU A 81 -9.04 -6.02 -9.49
CA LEU A 81 -8.05 -4.97 -9.74
C LEU A 81 -7.51 -4.36 -8.43
N SER A 82 -8.38 -4.19 -7.43
CA SER A 82 -7.96 -3.74 -6.08
C SER A 82 -7.00 -4.73 -5.42
N VAL A 83 -7.21 -6.04 -5.57
CA VAL A 83 -6.28 -7.06 -5.07
C VAL A 83 -4.95 -7.01 -5.82
N VAL A 84 -4.98 -6.92 -7.16
CA VAL A 84 -3.76 -6.79 -7.96
C VAL A 84 -2.99 -5.53 -7.58
N ALA A 85 -3.66 -4.41 -7.33
CA ALA A 85 -3.03 -3.17 -6.86
C ALA A 85 -2.29 -3.39 -5.54
N LEU A 86 -2.88 -4.09 -4.56
CA LEU A 86 -2.18 -4.39 -3.29
C LEU A 86 -0.93 -5.24 -3.50
N ILE A 87 -0.99 -6.23 -4.38
CA ILE A 87 0.15 -7.11 -4.68
C ILE A 87 1.28 -6.32 -5.33
N VAL A 88 0.97 -5.50 -6.33
CA VAL A 88 1.97 -4.68 -7.04
C VAL A 88 2.57 -3.61 -6.12
N ILE A 89 1.76 -2.97 -5.26
CA ILE A 89 2.26 -2.03 -4.25
C ILE A 89 3.16 -2.73 -3.23
N LEU A 90 2.81 -3.94 -2.78
CA LEU A 90 3.66 -4.72 -1.87
C LEU A 90 5.01 -5.05 -2.52
N ALA A 91 5.01 -5.50 -3.77
CA ALA A 91 6.24 -5.76 -4.52
C ALA A 91 7.09 -4.48 -4.64
N GLN A 92 6.46 -3.35 -4.96
CA GLN A 92 7.13 -2.05 -5.05
C GLN A 92 7.73 -1.60 -3.72
N LEU A 93 7.05 -1.88 -2.61
CA LEU A 93 7.52 -1.59 -1.26
C LEU A 93 8.76 -2.42 -0.91
N VAL A 94 8.76 -3.72 -1.23
CA VAL A 94 9.93 -4.59 -1.02
C VAL A 94 11.11 -4.12 -1.88
N LEU A 95 10.86 -3.76 -3.14
CA LEU A 95 11.90 -3.19 -4.02
C LEU A 95 12.47 -1.89 -3.44
N GLY A 96 11.62 -0.99 -2.96
CA GLY A 96 12.06 0.28 -2.35
C GLY A 96 12.84 0.09 -1.05
N ALA A 97 12.39 -0.83 -0.18
CA ALA A 97 13.10 -1.18 1.04
C ALA A 97 14.47 -1.79 0.72
N THR A 98 14.52 -2.70 -0.26
CA THR A 98 15.77 -3.33 -0.72
C THR A 98 16.71 -2.28 -1.31
N LEU A 99 16.21 -1.37 -2.16
CA LEU A 99 17.00 -0.29 -2.76
C LEU A 99 17.60 0.65 -1.70
N ARG A 100 16.83 1.00 -0.68
CA ARG A 100 17.28 1.89 0.41
C ARG A 100 18.36 1.22 1.26
N HIS A 101 18.20 -0.06 1.56
CA HIS A 101 19.10 -0.79 2.46
C HIS A 101 20.29 -1.44 1.75
N SER A 102 20.26 -1.57 0.42
CA SER A 102 21.39 -2.07 -0.37
C SER A 102 22.39 -0.98 -0.72
N ALA A 103 22.01 0.28 -0.51
CA ALA A 103 22.79 1.42 -0.93
C ALA A 103 23.41 2.13 0.27
N THR A 104 24.67 2.54 0.13
CA THR A 104 25.30 3.51 1.03
C THR A 104 25.12 4.90 0.45
N TRP A 105 25.11 5.92 1.32
CA TRP A 105 24.81 7.29 0.90
C TRP A 105 25.91 7.88 -0.01
N ASP A 106 27.14 7.41 0.15
CA ASP A 106 28.38 7.85 -0.51
C ASP A 106 28.68 7.11 -1.83
N GLN A 107 27.85 6.13 -2.18
CA GLN A 107 28.02 5.31 -3.37
C GLN A 107 26.80 5.47 -4.28
N ASP A 108 27.03 5.17 -5.56
CA ASP A 108 25.97 5.14 -6.56
C ASP A 108 24.87 4.13 -6.18
N LEU A 109 23.65 4.48 -6.55
CA LEU A 109 22.50 3.59 -6.45
C LEU A 109 22.75 2.32 -7.27
N PRO A 110 22.43 1.11 -6.76
CA PRO A 110 22.48 -0.09 -7.57
C PRO A 110 21.52 0.03 -8.76
N THR A 111 22.06 0.27 -9.96
CA THR A 111 21.29 0.67 -11.16
C THR A 111 20.17 -0.32 -11.47
N GLY A 112 20.43 -1.62 -11.35
CA GLY A 112 19.42 -2.66 -11.58
C GLY A 112 18.22 -2.56 -10.62
N LEU A 113 18.47 -2.32 -9.32
CA LEU A 113 17.40 -2.14 -8.34
C LEU A 113 16.66 -0.80 -8.53
N LEU A 114 17.38 0.26 -8.90
CA LEU A 114 16.78 1.55 -9.21
C LEU A 114 15.82 1.44 -10.41
N LEU A 115 16.27 0.83 -11.51
CA LEU A 115 15.43 0.62 -12.71
C LEU A 115 14.24 -0.30 -12.40
N ALA A 116 14.45 -1.37 -11.62
CA ALA A 116 13.36 -2.23 -11.17
C ALA A 116 12.32 -1.45 -10.33
N HIS A 117 12.78 -0.56 -9.44
CA HIS A 117 11.90 0.28 -8.64
C HIS A 117 11.15 1.32 -9.48
N ILE A 118 11.79 1.93 -10.49
CA ILE A 118 11.11 2.84 -11.43
C ILE A 118 10.08 2.09 -12.27
N GLY A 119 10.43 0.93 -12.82
CA GLY A 119 9.51 0.08 -13.57
C GLY A 119 8.32 -0.38 -12.71
N GLY A 120 8.57 -0.77 -11.47
CA GLY A 120 7.53 -1.09 -10.50
C GLY A 120 6.63 0.10 -10.15
N ALA A 121 7.17 1.32 -10.08
CA ALA A 121 6.39 2.55 -9.87
C ALA A 121 5.43 2.82 -11.05
N ILE A 122 5.87 2.55 -12.28
CA ILE A 122 5.01 2.63 -13.48
C ILE A 122 3.89 1.59 -13.37
N CYS A 123 4.21 0.34 -13.03
CA CYS A 123 3.20 -0.71 -12.81
C CYS A 123 2.18 -0.33 -11.72
N VAL A 124 2.64 0.20 -10.58
CA VAL A 124 1.75 0.71 -9.51
C VAL A 124 0.86 1.81 -10.07
N THR A 125 1.41 2.76 -10.81
CA THR A 125 0.66 3.90 -11.37
C THR A 125 -0.43 3.44 -12.32
N LEU A 126 -0.14 2.48 -13.20
CA LEU A 126 -1.12 1.94 -14.15
C LEU A 126 -2.23 1.16 -13.44
N ILE A 127 -1.88 0.25 -12.53
CA ILE A 127 -2.86 -0.63 -11.87
C ILE A 127 -3.69 0.13 -10.82
N LEU A 128 -3.05 0.90 -9.95
CA LEU A 128 -3.77 1.73 -8.96
C LEU A 128 -4.54 2.84 -9.67
N GLY A 129 -3.97 3.46 -10.70
CA GLY A 129 -4.65 4.46 -11.53
C GLY A 129 -5.90 3.89 -12.18
N ALA A 130 -5.82 2.70 -12.80
CA ALA A 130 -7.00 2.01 -13.34
C ALA A 130 -8.04 1.68 -12.24
N THR A 131 -7.59 1.26 -11.05
CA THR A 131 -8.47 0.98 -9.90
C THR A 131 -9.23 2.24 -9.48
N VAL A 132 -8.52 3.35 -9.32
CA VAL A 132 -9.10 4.66 -8.97
C VAL A 132 -10.05 5.13 -10.06
N SER A 133 -9.65 5.08 -11.33
CA SER A 133 -10.48 5.50 -12.46
C SER A 133 -11.78 4.71 -12.50
N ILE A 134 -11.74 3.38 -12.38
CA ILE A 134 -12.95 2.55 -12.33
C ILE A 134 -13.80 2.89 -11.09
N ALA A 135 -13.17 3.07 -9.93
CA ALA A 135 -13.87 3.45 -8.69
C ALA A 135 -14.65 4.76 -8.85
N LEU A 136 -14.04 5.77 -9.47
CA LEU A 136 -14.66 7.08 -9.68
C LEU A 136 -15.66 7.06 -10.83
N MET A 137 -15.39 6.36 -11.93
CA MET A 137 -16.32 6.26 -13.07
C MET A 137 -17.62 5.54 -12.67
N ARG A 138 -17.51 4.46 -11.89
CA ARG A 138 -18.67 3.61 -11.54
C ARG A 138 -19.33 4.01 -10.22
N TYR A 139 -18.57 4.52 -9.26
CA TYR A 139 -19.03 4.71 -7.88
C TYR A 139 -18.75 6.13 -7.33
N ARG A 140 -18.63 7.17 -8.18
CA ARG A 140 -18.41 8.56 -7.71
C ARG A 140 -19.42 9.05 -6.67
N ALA A 141 -20.68 8.63 -6.78
CA ALA A 141 -21.74 9.03 -5.86
C ALA A 141 -21.56 8.36 -4.48
N GLU A 142 -20.96 7.17 -4.46
CA GLU A 142 -20.71 6.39 -3.26
C GLU A 142 -19.45 6.87 -2.56
N LYS A 143 -19.61 7.90 -1.70
CA LYS A 143 -18.52 8.50 -0.91
C LYS A 143 -17.71 7.47 -0.10
N TYR A 144 -18.32 6.32 0.23
CA TYR A 144 -17.64 5.22 0.92
C TYR A 144 -16.48 4.63 0.10
N ILE A 145 -16.62 4.58 -1.23
CA ILE A 145 -15.62 4.12 -2.22
C ILE A 145 -14.85 5.30 -2.81
N ALA A 146 -15.53 6.37 -3.22
CA ALA A 146 -14.91 7.48 -3.95
C ALA A 146 -13.85 8.22 -3.11
N ARG A 147 -14.07 8.42 -1.80
CA ARG A 147 -13.11 9.12 -0.93
C ARG A 147 -11.75 8.42 -0.83
N PRO A 148 -11.66 7.12 -0.45
CA PRO A 148 -10.36 6.45 -0.41
C PRO A 148 -9.71 6.36 -1.80
N ALA A 149 -10.48 6.27 -2.89
CA ALA A 149 -9.93 6.33 -4.25
C ALA A 149 -9.28 7.70 -4.56
N MET A 150 -9.95 8.81 -4.22
CA MET A 150 -9.39 10.16 -4.39
C MET A 150 -8.15 10.39 -3.52
N ILE A 151 -8.18 9.90 -2.27
CA ILE A 151 -7.03 9.98 -1.36
C ILE A 151 -5.86 9.17 -1.94
N ALA A 152 -6.11 7.96 -2.45
CA ALA A 152 -5.09 7.14 -3.09
C ALA A 152 -4.48 7.82 -4.32
N ALA A 153 -5.31 8.48 -5.14
CA ALA A 153 -4.85 9.23 -6.31
C ALA A 153 -3.94 10.40 -5.93
N ALA A 154 -4.37 11.21 -4.94
CA ALA A 154 -3.60 12.35 -4.46
C ALA A 154 -2.26 11.92 -3.84
N LEU A 155 -2.29 10.89 -2.99
CA LEU A 155 -1.09 10.34 -2.38
C LEU A 155 -0.15 9.71 -3.41
N LEU A 156 -0.68 9.03 -4.43
CA LEU A 156 0.13 8.48 -5.52
C LEU A 156 0.86 9.60 -6.28
N PHE A 157 0.16 10.69 -6.59
CA PHE A 157 0.79 11.85 -7.24
C PHE A 157 1.93 12.43 -6.39
N VAL A 158 1.68 12.65 -5.09
CA VAL A 158 2.70 13.11 -4.14
C VAL A 158 3.85 12.11 -4.05
N GLN A 159 3.57 10.81 -4.02
CA GLN A 159 4.57 9.74 -3.93
C GLN A 159 5.53 9.75 -5.13
N LEU A 160 5.01 9.96 -6.35
CA LEU A 160 5.82 10.06 -7.56
C LEU A 160 6.74 11.29 -7.50
N GLY A 161 6.20 12.45 -7.10
CA GLY A 161 7.01 13.66 -6.89
C GLY A 161 8.10 13.46 -5.83
N LEU A 162 7.76 12.84 -4.70
CA LEU A 162 8.72 12.50 -3.66
C LEU A 162 9.78 11.48 -4.13
N GLY A 163 9.43 10.56 -5.04
CA GLY A 163 10.38 9.60 -5.60
C GLY A 163 11.44 10.27 -6.47
N VAL A 164 11.01 11.19 -7.33
CA VAL A 164 11.93 12.02 -8.13
C VAL A 164 12.79 12.90 -7.22
N ALA A 165 12.18 13.56 -6.23
CA ALA A 165 12.91 14.39 -5.28
C ALA A 165 13.92 13.58 -4.44
N ALA A 166 13.59 12.34 -4.07
CA ALA A 166 14.49 11.44 -3.35
C ALA A 166 15.70 11.05 -4.21
N TYR A 167 15.51 10.84 -5.51
CA TYR A 167 16.61 10.62 -6.44
C TYR A 167 17.51 11.86 -6.54
N ILE A 168 16.93 13.04 -6.81
CA ILE A 168 17.69 14.31 -6.95
C ILE A 168 18.48 14.64 -5.69
N THR A 169 17.83 14.62 -4.52
CA THR A 169 18.49 14.96 -3.25
C THR A 169 19.58 13.95 -2.88
N ARG A 170 19.48 12.71 -3.35
CA ARG A 170 20.53 11.72 -3.16
C ARG A 170 21.71 11.91 -4.10
N THR A 171 21.47 12.19 -5.38
CA THR A 171 22.58 12.43 -6.34
C THR A 171 23.29 13.76 -6.13
N ALA A 172 22.70 14.68 -5.37
CA ALA A 172 23.33 15.96 -5.02
C ALA A 172 24.31 15.88 -3.84
N SER A 173 24.30 14.79 -3.06
CA SER A 173 25.06 14.65 -1.80
C SER A 173 26.08 13.49 -1.75
N PRO A 174 26.66 12.95 -2.86
CA PRO A 174 27.48 11.74 -2.82
C PRO A 174 28.81 11.90 -2.05
N PHE A 175 29.29 13.13 -1.85
CA PHE A 175 30.57 13.41 -1.17
C PHE A 175 30.41 14.19 0.14
N ASP A 176 29.17 14.38 0.61
CA ASP A 176 28.93 15.03 1.91
C ASP A 176 29.48 14.15 3.05
N PRO A 177 29.86 14.64 4.22
CA PRO A 177 30.40 13.77 5.28
C PRO A 177 29.38 12.77 5.85
N GLN A 178 28.09 13.00 5.61
CA GLN A 178 26.96 12.19 6.09
C GLN A 178 25.68 12.53 5.31
N PRO A 179 24.60 11.73 5.43
CA PRO A 179 23.27 12.07 4.94
C PRO A 179 22.80 13.47 5.38
N MET A 180 22.68 14.41 4.43
CA MET A 180 22.20 15.75 4.71
C MET A 180 20.68 15.78 4.96
N THR A 181 20.23 16.76 5.74
CA THR A 181 18.82 16.92 6.14
C THR A 181 17.82 16.85 4.97
N PRO A 182 18.06 17.49 3.80
CA PRO A 182 17.13 17.38 2.68
C PRO A 182 16.95 15.94 2.17
N MET A 183 18.05 15.20 2.01
CA MET A 183 17.99 13.79 1.58
C MET A 183 17.24 12.94 2.61
N VAL A 184 17.54 13.10 3.89
CA VAL A 184 16.86 12.35 4.97
C VAL A 184 15.37 12.70 5.01
N ALA A 185 15.01 13.98 4.99
CA ALA A 185 13.63 14.42 5.06
C ALA A 185 12.80 13.92 3.87
N VAL A 186 13.31 14.07 2.64
CA VAL A 186 12.61 13.66 1.43
C VAL A 186 12.47 12.14 1.34
N THR A 187 13.53 11.37 1.65
CA THR A 187 13.47 9.90 1.62
C THR A 187 12.53 9.34 2.70
N VAL A 188 12.52 9.93 3.90
CA VAL A 188 11.57 9.58 4.97
C VAL A 188 10.14 9.93 4.56
N ALA A 189 9.92 11.12 4.00
CA ALA A 189 8.62 11.53 3.49
C ALA A 189 8.13 10.58 2.38
N HIS A 190 9.01 10.15 1.47
CA HIS A 190 8.70 9.19 0.42
C HIS A 190 8.28 7.82 1.00
N VAL A 191 8.97 7.33 2.04
CA VAL A 191 8.58 6.07 2.72
C VAL A 191 7.24 6.22 3.43
N ALA A 192 7.02 7.33 4.15
CA ALA A 192 5.79 7.60 4.86
C ALA A 192 4.58 7.77 3.91
N CYS A 193 4.75 8.52 2.83
CA CYS A 193 3.72 8.69 1.81
C CYS A 193 3.42 7.36 1.10
N GLY A 194 4.43 6.54 0.82
CA GLY A 194 4.25 5.19 0.27
C GLY A 194 3.41 4.29 1.18
N ALA A 195 3.61 4.37 2.50
CA ALA A 195 2.77 3.70 3.49
C ALA A 195 1.30 4.16 3.41
N LEU A 196 1.08 5.47 3.25
CA LEU A 196 -0.27 6.05 3.12
C LEU A 196 -0.95 5.67 1.80
N VAL A 197 -0.20 5.59 0.69
CA VAL A 197 -0.71 5.04 -0.59
C VAL A 197 -1.21 3.63 -0.36
N PHE A 198 -0.40 2.75 0.26
CA PHE A 198 -0.79 1.37 0.52
C PHE A 198 -1.98 1.29 1.50
N ALA A 199 -2.01 2.14 2.53
CA ALA A 199 -3.13 2.24 3.47
C ALA A 199 -4.44 2.66 2.79
N SER A 200 -4.38 3.66 1.90
CA SER A 200 -5.57 4.09 1.14
C SER A 200 -6.05 3.01 0.16
N ALA A 201 -5.13 2.27 -0.47
CA ALA A 201 -5.44 1.14 -1.33
C ALA A 201 -6.10 0.00 -0.55
N ILE A 202 -5.58 -0.41 0.62
CA ILE A 202 -6.22 -1.47 1.42
C ILE A 202 -7.60 -1.04 1.92
N VAL A 203 -7.77 0.23 2.31
CA VAL A 203 -9.10 0.76 2.67
C VAL A 203 -10.06 0.67 1.48
N LEU A 204 -9.63 1.10 0.29
CA LEU A 204 -10.44 0.98 -0.93
C LEU A 204 -10.81 -0.48 -1.22
N THR A 205 -9.86 -1.41 -1.16
CA THR A 205 -10.09 -2.84 -1.36
C THR A 205 -11.11 -3.38 -0.36
N LEU A 206 -10.88 -3.20 0.95
CA LEU A 206 -11.77 -3.72 1.99
C LEU A 206 -13.19 -3.18 1.83
N ARG A 207 -13.32 -1.87 1.57
CA ARG A 207 -14.64 -1.24 1.37
C ARG A 207 -15.33 -1.74 0.11
N THR A 208 -14.59 -1.90 -0.98
CA THR A 208 -15.12 -2.46 -2.24
C THR A 208 -15.66 -3.87 -2.03
N PHE A 209 -14.92 -4.75 -1.33
CA PHE A 209 -15.39 -6.09 -1.00
C PHE A 209 -16.58 -6.10 -0.04
N ARG A 210 -16.70 -5.08 0.82
CA ARG A 210 -17.82 -4.96 1.77
C ARG A 210 -19.14 -4.59 1.11
N VAL A 211 -19.11 -3.75 0.07
CA VAL A 211 -20.34 -3.15 -0.49
C VAL A 211 -20.63 -3.55 -1.92
N VAL A 212 -19.64 -3.71 -2.80
CA VAL A 212 -19.89 -4.06 -4.21
C VAL A 212 -20.09 -5.56 -4.29
N TYR A 213 -21.24 -6.09 -4.70
CA TYR A 213 -21.48 -7.53 -4.93
C TYR A 213 -21.85 -7.80 -6.38
N ALA A 214 -21.45 -8.97 -6.91
CA ALA A 214 -22.01 -9.45 -8.17
C ALA A 214 -23.46 -9.85 -7.93
N GLU A 215 -24.39 -9.30 -8.72
CA GLU A 215 -25.76 -9.81 -8.75
C GLU A 215 -25.71 -11.27 -9.21
N GLN A 216 -26.24 -12.19 -8.41
CA GLN A 216 -26.51 -13.53 -8.91
C GLN A 216 -27.67 -13.38 -9.89
N ASN A 217 -27.44 -13.63 -11.18
CA ASN A 217 -28.52 -13.82 -12.15
C ASN A 217 -29.41 -14.95 -11.63
N ASN A 218 -30.49 -14.60 -10.93
CA ASN A 218 -31.58 -15.51 -10.68
C ASN A 218 -32.26 -15.73 -12.03
N TYR A 219 -31.76 -16.68 -12.80
CA TYR A 219 -32.56 -17.29 -13.85
C TYR A 219 -33.73 -17.95 -13.15
N VAL A 220 -34.87 -17.25 -13.11
CA VAL A 220 -36.16 -17.85 -12.84
C VAL A 220 -36.35 -18.84 -13.98
N LEU A 221 -36.03 -20.11 -13.73
CA LEU A 221 -36.51 -21.19 -14.58
C LEU A 221 -38.02 -21.12 -14.50
N ALA A 222 -38.63 -20.53 -15.54
CA ALA A 222 -40.07 -20.62 -15.72
C ALA A 222 -40.42 -22.11 -15.70
N ALA A 223 -41.23 -22.51 -14.73
CA ALA A 223 -41.74 -23.86 -14.66
C ALA A 223 -42.49 -24.14 -15.97
N ALA A 224 -42.01 -25.13 -16.71
CA ALA A 224 -42.67 -25.69 -17.88
C ALA A 224 -43.79 -26.64 -17.44
#